data_AF-A0A218WZ79-F1
#
_entry.id   AF-A0A218WZ79-F1
#
_cell.length_a   1.000
_cell.length_b   1.000
_cell.length_c   1.000
_cell.angle_alpha   90.00
_cell.angle_beta   90.00
_cell.angle_gamma   90.00
#
_symmetry.space_group_name_H-M   'P 1'
#
loop_
_entity.id
_entity.type
_entity.pdbx_description
1 polymer ?
#
loop_
_entity_poly.entity_id
_entity_poly.type
_entity_poly.pdbx_seq_one_letter_code
_entity_poly.pdbx_strand_id
1 'polypeptide(L)'
;MASFHKITFLATVIMIVLLSVGWGYPDTKRIYFHCSDDSYEINASFNQSLSSILDDLVDQTPKSGFNYYSSSSTDPDNVVAYGHGACNGELTIPDCHICMQQACFQILVDCEQKLGGQVQLKDCRLRYEDYPFVE
;
A
#
# COMPACT_ATOMS: atom_id res chain seq x y z
N MET A 1 -49.84 -12.30 12.54
CA MET A 1 -49.69 -11.11 11.67
C MET A 1 -48.72 -10.05 12.22
N ALA A 2 -48.75 -9.68 13.51
CA ALA A 2 -47.85 -8.67 14.08
C ALA A 2 -46.34 -9.02 14.04
N SER A 3 -45.99 -10.31 14.13
CA SER A 3 -44.59 -10.76 14.08
C SER A 3 -43.95 -10.59 12.70
N PHE A 4 -44.72 -10.85 11.63
CA PHE A 4 -44.26 -10.70 10.24
C PHE A 4 -43.91 -9.26 9.90
N HIS A 5 -44.71 -8.29 10.37
CA HIS A 5 -44.46 -6.85 10.13
C HIS A 5 -43.19 -6.35 10.83
N LYS A 6 -42.86 -6.89 12.01
CA LYS A 6 -41.63 -6.55 12.74
C LYS A 6 -40.40 -7.09 12.02
N ILE A 7 -40.50 -8.30 11.46
CA ILE A 7 -39.41 -8.94 10.70
C ILE A 7 -39.15 -8.19 9.40
N THR A 8 -40.20 -7.84 8.64
CA THR A 8 -40.02 -7.03 7.42
C THR A 8 -39.47 -5.65 7.72
N PHE A 9 -39.94 -4.98 8.78
CA PHE A 9 -39.41 -3.68 9.18
C PHE A 9 -37.92 -3.74 9.55
N LEU A 10 -37.50 -4.74 10.34
CA LEU A 10 -36.10 -4.96 10.68
C LEU A 10 -35.24 -5.26 9.45
N ALA A 11 -35.71 -6.12 8.55
CA ALA A 11 -35.00 -6.43 7.31
C ALA A 11 -34.82 -5.19 6.41
N THR A 12 -35.84 -4.32 6.32
CA THR A 12 -35.76 -3.08 5.55
C THR A 12 -34.80 -2.07 6.16
N VAL A 13 -34.75 -1.95 7.50
CA VAL A 13 -33.80 -1.06 8.18
C VAL A 13 -32.37 -1.54 7.99
N ILE A 14 -32.12 -2.86 8.10
CA ILE A 14 -30.80 -3.44 7.82
C ILE A 14 -30.39 -3.21 6.37
N MET A 15 -31.29 -3.38 5.40
CA MET A 15 -30.99 -3.14 3.99
C MET A 15 -30.68 -1.65 3.72
N ILE A 16 -31.44 -0.72 4.31
CA ILE A 16 -31.19 0.73 4.20
C ILE A 16 -29.85 1.11 4.84
N VAL A 17 -29.50 0.51 5.98
CA VAL A 17 -28.19 0.73 6.64
C VAL A 17 -27.06 0.20 5.76
N LEU A 18 -27.18 -0.99 5.17
CA LEU A 18 -26.20 -1.53 4.23
C LEU A 18 -26.02 -0.66 2.97
N LEU A 19 -27.10 -0.03 2.48
CA LEU A 19 -27.05 0.91 1.36
C LEU A 19 -26.44 2.27 1.74
N SER A 20 -26.45 2.63 3.03
CA SER A 20 -25.85 3.87 3.54
C SER A 20 -24.36 3.75 3.87
N VAL A 21 -23.84 2.54 4.01
CA VAL A 21 -22.39 2.30 4.08
C VAL A 21 -21.84 2.43 2.66
N GLY A 22 -21.47 3.66 2.29
CA GLY A 22 -20.73 3.90 1.06
C GLY A 22 -19.39 3.17 1.14
N TRP A 23 -19.12 2.27 0.19
CA TRP A 23 -17.78 1.72 0.00
C TRP A 23 -16.93 2.84 -0.61
N GLY A 24 -16.27 3.63 0.23
CA GLY A 24 -15.33 4.65 -0.21
C GLY A 24 -14.06 3.97 -0.68
N TYR A 25 -13.88 3.81 -1.99
CA TYR A 25 -12.63 3.31 -2.56
C TYR A 25 -11.51 4.34 -2.32
N PRO A 26 -10.25 3.92 -2.06
CA PRO A 26 -9.14 4.86 -1.86
C PRO A 26 -8.92 5.72 -3.11
N ASP A 27 -8.64 7.01 -2.93
CA ASP A 27 -8.21 7.88 -4.01
C ASP A 27 -6.76 7.54 -4.39
N THR A 28 -6.62 6.94 -5.56
CA THR A 28 -5.35 6.45 -6.11
C THR A 28 -4.79 7.40 -7.19
N LYS A 29 -5.33 8.63 -7.28
CA LYS A 29 -4.79 9.64 -8.17
C LYS A 29 -3.36 9.99 -7.77
N ARG A 30 -2.43 9.83 -8.72
CA ARG A 30 -1.02 10.20 -8.57
C ARG A 30 -0.89 11.70 -8.29
N ILE A 31 -0.15 12.04 -7.24
CA ILE A 31 0.29 13.41 -6.94
C ILE A 31 1.66 13.63 -7.58
N TYR A 32 2.63 12.77 -7.26
CA TYR A 32 3.96 12.82 -7.86
C TYR A 32 4.67 11.45 -7.74
N PHE A 33 5.75 11.31 -8.49
CA PHE A 33 6.73 10.24 -8.32
C PHE A 33 8.14 10.83 -8.40
N HIS A 34 9.11 10.12 -7.84
CA HIS A 34 10.52 10.45 -7.91
C HIS A 34 11.31 9.15 -7.98
N CYS A 35 12.36 9.11 -8.79
CA CYS A 35 13.23 7.96 -8.91
C CYS A 35 14.68 8.41 -8.78
N SER A 36 15.54 7.54 -8.26
CA SER A 36 16.97 7.78 -8.20
C SER A 36 17.58 7.88 -9.60
N ASP A 37 18.68 8.60 -9.70
CA ASP A 37 19.50 8.61 -10.92
C ASP A 37 20.13 7.23 -11.14
N ASP A 38 20.63 6.62 -10.06
CA ASP A 38 21.30 5.32 -10.08
C ASP A 38 20.34 4.16 -10.38
N SER A 39 20.88 3.17 -11.10
CA SER A 39 20.16 2.00 -11.60
C SER A 39 20.84 0.70 -11.21
N TYR A 40 20.04 -0.36 -11.04
CA TYR A 40 20.56 -1.72 -10.83
C TYR A 40 20.43 -2.56 -12.10
N GLU A 41 21.31 -3.55 -12.26
CA GLU A 41 21.23 -4.55 -13.33
C GLU A 41 20.02 -5.47 -13.08
N ILE A 42 19.21 -5.78 -14.11
CA ILE A 42 17.98 -6.59 -13.98
C ILE A 42 18.20 -7.92 -13.22
N ASN A 43 19.38 -8.53 -13.40
CA ASN A 43 19.77 -9.81 -12.77
C ASN A 43 20.49 -9.64 -11.42
N ALA A 44 20.54 -8.44 -10.87
CA ALA A 44 21.13 -8.17 -9.57
C ALA A 44 20.27 -8.80 -8.46
N SER A 45 20.93 -9.21 -7.38
CA SER A 45 20.28 -9.63 -6.13
C SER A 45 19.34 -8.55 -5.56
N PHE A 46 19.61 -7.27 -5.86
CA PHE A 46 18.75 -6.16 -5.47
C PHE A 46 17.32 -6.31 -6.01
N ASN A 47 17.12 -6.86 -7.21
CA ASN A 47 15.77 -7.04 -7.77
C ASN A 47 14.91 -7.98 -6.91
N GLN A 48 15.53 -9.02 -6.34
CA GLN A 48 14.86 -9.95 -5.43
C GLN A 48 14.53 -9.29 -4.09
N SER A 49 15.48 -8.53 -3.53
CA SER A 49 15.27 -7.73 -2.33
C SER A 49 14.17 -6.68 -2.52
N LEU A 50 14.13 -6.03 -3.68
CA LEU A 50 13.11 -5.04 -4.06
C LEU A 50 11.73 -5.69 -4.16
N SER A 51 11.61 -6.82 -4.87
CA SER A 51 10.33 -7.55 -4.96
C SER A 51 9.83 -7.95 -3.57
N SER A 52 10.72 -8.48 -2.73
CA SER A 52 10.37 -8.91 -1.37
C SER A 52 9.89 -7.75 -0.51
N ILE A 53 10.54 -6.58 -0.58
CA ILE A 53 10.14 -5.45 0.24
C ILE A 53 8.83 -4.82 -0.26
N LEU A 54 8.62 -4.74 -1.59
CA LEU A 54 7.38 -4.20 -2.14
C LEU A 54 6.17 -5.04 -1.75
N ASP A 55 6.28 -6.37 -1.81
CA ASP A 55 5.22 -7.28 -1.36
C ASP A 55 4.94 -7.12 0.14
N ASP A 56 5.99 -7.05 0.97
CA ASP A 56 5.85 -6.84 2.42
C ASP A 56 5.16 -5.51 2.76
N LEU A 57 5.53 -4.42 2.08
CA LEU A 57 4.90 -3.12 2.29
C LEU A 57 3.42 -3.13 1.95
N VAL A 58 3.03 -3.77 0.84
CA VAL A 58 1.62 -3.92 0.43
C VAL A 58 0.82 -4.67 1.49
N ASP A 59 1.38 -5.76 2.01
CA ASP A 59 0.70 -6.64 2.95
C ASP A 59 0.63 -6.10 4.38
N GLN A 60 1.68 -5.41 4.84
CA GLN A 60 1.85 -5.05 6.25
C GLN A 60 1.49 -3.61 6.58
N THR A 61 1.58 -2.66 5.64
CA THR A 61 1.19 -1.25 5.89
C THR A 61 -0.23 -1.14 6.47
N PRO A 62 -1.25 -1.83 5.91
CA PRO A 62 -2.61 -1.75 6.47
C PRO A 62 -2.74 -2.31 7.89
N LYS A 63 -1.89 -3.27 8.26
CA LYS A 63 -1.94 -3.99 9.54
C LYS A 63 -1.06 -3.34 10.62
N SER A 64 -0.17 -2.44 10.21
CA SER A 64 0.85 -1.82 11.06
C SER A 64 0.50 -0.36 11.39
N GLY A 65 -0.78 -0.06 11.54
CA GLY A 65 -1.24 1.30 11.86
C GLY A 65 -1.08 2.28 10.70
N PHE A 66 -1.16 1.80 9.45
CA PHE A 66 -1.11 2.62 8.22
C PHE A 66 0.22 3.32 7.98
N ASN A 67 1.28 2.94 8.69
CA ASN A 67 2.62 3.50 8.55
C ASN A 67 3.65 2.42 8.92
N TYR A 68 4.41 1.95 7.94
CA TYR A 68 5.26 0.77 8.10
C TYR A 68 6.60 0.91 7.38
N TYR A 69 7.68 0.64 8.12
CA TYR A 69 9.04 0.56 7.61
C TYR A 69 9.51 -0.89 7.66
N SER A 70 10.26 -1.31 6.65
CA SER A 70 10.81 -2.65 6.57
C SER A 70 12.11 -2.68 5.76
N SER A 71 12.83 -3.80 5.85
CA SER A 71 14.04 -4.09 5.09
C SER A 71 14.05 -5.55 4.65
N SER A 72 14.53 -5.84 3.43
CA SER A 72 14.50 -7.21 2.88
C SER A 72 15.37 -8.22 3.65
N SER A 73 16.36 -7.74 4.41
CA SER A 73 17.19 -8.55 5.30
C SER A 73 17.76 -7.70 6.43
N THR A 74 18.10 -8.33 7.55
CA THR A 74 18.85 -7.71 8.65
C THR A 74 20.34 -8.08 8.63
N ASP A 75 20.74 -8.95 7.69
CA ASP A 75 22.13 -9.41 7.56
C ASP A 75 22.93 -8.39 6.70
N PRO A 76 24.00 -7.80 7.25
CA PRO A 76 24.80 -6.81 6.54
C PRO A 76 25.57 -7.39 5.33
N ASP A 77 25.73 -8.72 5.25
CA ASP A 77 26.39 -9.37 4.12
C ASP A 77 25.45 -9.53 2.90
N ASN A 78 24.14 -9.29 3.09
CA ASN A 78 23.15 -9.33 2.01
C ASN A 78 23.00 -7.97 1.32
N VAL A 79 22.57 -8.01 0.05
CA VAL A 79 22.08 -6.82 -0.64
C VAL A 79 20.68 -6.48 -0.12
N VAL A 80 20.56 -5.39 0.64
CA VAL A 80 19.34 -5.01 1.34
C VAL A 80 18.60 -3.91 0.57
N ALA A 81 17.28 -4.06 0.45
CA ALA A 81 16.39 -2.97 0.06
C ALA A 81 15.61 -2.51 1.30
N TYR A 82 15.43 -1.20 1.43
CA TYR A 82 14.68 -0.56 2.51
C TYR A 82 13.39 0.00 1.95
N GLY A 83 12.32 -0.06 2.72
CA GLY A 83 10.99 0.29 2.27
C GLY A 83 10.17 1.01 3.31
N HIS A 84 9.31 1.91 2.83
CA HIS A 84 8.30 2.59 3.63
C HIS A 84 6.98 2.63 2.88
N GLY A 85 5.90 2.30 3.60
CA GLY A 85 4.53 2.38 3.13
C GLY A 85 3.70 3.20 4.12
N ALA A 86 2.87 4.09 3.59
CA ALA A 86 1.95 4.87 4.39
C ALA A 86 0.60 5.04 3.69
N CYS A 87 -0.47 4.97 4.46
CA CYS A 87 -1.84 5.23 4.02
C CYS A 87 -2.45 6.37 4.83
N ASN A 88 -3.46 7.01 4.27
CA ASN A 88 -4.38 7.87 5.02
C ASN A 88 -5.04 7.03 6.13
N GLY A 89 -4.90 7.47 7.39
CA GLY A 89 -5.37 6.75 8.57
C GLY A 89 -6.89 6.66 8.70
N GLU A 90 -7.65 7.36 7.86
CA GLU A 90 -9.11 7.24 7.77
C GLU A 90 -9.56 6.05 6.89
N LEU A 91 -8.65 5.42 6.15
CA LEU A 91 -8.97 4.27 5.32
C LEU A 91 -9.26 3.01 6.14
N THR A 92 -10.05 2.11 5.56
CA THR A 92 -10.15 0.74 6.06
C THR A 92 -8.90 -0.07 5.71
N ILE A 93 -8.67 -1.18 6.40
CA ILE A 93 -7.56 -2.11 6.09
C ILE A 93 -7.59 -2.56 4.61
N PRO A 94 -8.74 -3.00 4.05
CA PRO A 94 -8.84 -3.33 2.63
C PRO A 94 -8.52 -2.15 1.70
N ASP A 95 -9.00 -0.95 2.02
CA ASP A 95 -8.77 0.23 1.17
C ASP A 95 -7.30 0.65 1.18
N CYS A 96 -6.64 0.61 2.34
CA CYS A 96 -5.19 0.84 2.40
C CYS A 96 -4.43 -0.21 1.58
N HIS A 97 -4.79 -1.49 1.68
CA HIS A 97 -4.16 -2.55 0.88
C HIS A 97 -4.30 -2.27 -0.62
N ILE A 98 -5.51 -1.91 -1.07
CA ILE A 98 -5.77 -1.54 -2.46
C ILE A 98 -4.92 -0.33 -2.89
N CYS A 99 -4.83 0.71 -2.05
CA CYS A 99 -4.02 1.88 -2.37
C CYS A 99 -2.54 1.51 -2.50
N MET A 100 -2.01 0.70 -1.56
CA MET A 100 -0.63 0.23 -1.61
C MET A 100 -0.35 -0.62 -2.84
N GLN A 101 -1.28 -1.47 -3.28
CA GLN A 101 -1.16 -2.21 -4.55
C GLN A 101 -1.06 -1.26 -5.74
N GLN A 102 -1.86 -0.19 -5.77
CA GLN A 102 -1.77 0.82 -6.84
C GLN A 102 -0.46 1.60 -6.79
N ALA A 103 0.04 1.95 -5.60
CA ALA A 103 1.34 2.58 -5.42
C ALA A 103 2.47 1.66 -5.92
N CYS A 104 2.45 0.39 -5.55
CA CYS A 104 3.40 -0.64 -6.00
C CYS A 104 3.37 -0.82 -7.52
N PHE A 105 2.19 -0.85 -8.14
CA PHE A 105 2.09 -0.91 -9.60
C PHE A 105 2.71 0.33 -10.27
N GLN A 106 2.37 1.53 -9.79
CA GLN A 106 2.86 2.77 -10.41
C GLN A 106 4.36 2.94 -10.25
N ILE A 107 4.93 2.65 -9.07
CA ILE A 107 6.37 2.81 -8.84
C ILE A 107 7.21 1.82 -9.67
N LEU A 108 6.70 0.60 -9.92
CA LEU A 108 7.37 -0.37 -10.80
C LEU A 108 7.38 0.07 -12.26
N VAL A 109 6.34 0.80 -12.69
CA VAL A 109 6.25 1.35 -14.05
C VAL A 109 7.08 2.62 -14.21
N ASP A 110 7.01 3.54 -13.24
CA ASP A 110 7.65 4.85 -13.36
C ASP A 110 9.15 4.83 -13.00
N CYS A 111 9.57 3.95 -12.08
CA CYS A 111 10.94 3.83 -11.59
C CYS A 111 11.57 2.48 -11.98
N GLU A 112 11.41 2.09 -13.24
CA GLU A 112 11.98 0.85 -13.77
C GLU A 112 13.51 0.82 -13.56
N GLN A 113 14.00 -0.26 -12.93
CA GLN A 113 15.44 -0.52 -12.70
C GLN A 113 16.17 0.58 -11.93
N LYS A 114 15.48 1.29 -11.02
CA LYS A 114 16.08 2.31 -10.15
C LYS A 114 16.42 1.76 -8.77
N LEU A 115 17.51 2.24 -8.18
CA LEU A 115 17.91 1.85 -6.82
C LEU A 115 17.00 2.48 -5.75
N GLY A 116 16.41 3.63 -6.08
CA GLY A 116 15.44 4.32 -5.26
C GLY A 116 14.22 4.74 -6.06
N GLY A 117 13.06 4.67 -5.42
CA GLY A 117 11.80 5.08 -6.01
C GLY A 117 10.83 5.55 -4.94
N GLN A 118 9.99 6.52 -5.31
CA GLN A 118 8.94 7.02 -4.45
C GLN A 118 7.72 7.40 -5.30
N VAL A 119 6.54 7.01 -4.85
CA VAL A 119 5.27 7.46 -5.41
C VAL A 119 4.35 7.97 -4.29
N GLN A 120 3.69 9.09 -4.54
CA GLN A 120 2.65 9.63 -3.70
C GLN A 120 1.33 9.62 -4.48
N LEU A 121 0.37 8.85 -4.00
CA LEU A 121 -1.04 8.90 -4.40
C LEU A 121 -1.81 9.78 -3.40
N LYS A 122 -3.09 10.02 -3.67
CA LYS A 122 -3.94 10.83 -2.80
C LYS A 122 -4.07 10.26 -1.40
N ASP A 123 -4.30 8.95 -1.28
CA ASP A 123 -4.49 8.29 0.01
C ASP A 123 -3.34 7.37 0.45
N CYS A 124 -2.26 7.24 -0.31
CA CYS A 124 -1.11 6.45 0.12
C CYS A 124 0.21 6.88 -0.52
N ARG A 125 1.31 6.42 0.06
CA ARG A 125 2.68 6.63 -0.38
C ARG A 125 3.44 5.31 -0.29
N LEU A 126 4.33 5.08 -1.25
CA LEU A 126 5.30 3.99 -1.20
C LEU A 126 6.67 4.55 -1.57
N ARG A 127 7.70 4.20 -0.80
CA ARG A 127 9.09 4.50 -1.08
C ARG A 127 9.98 3.28 -0.87
N TYR A 128 10.96 3.09 -1.75
CA TYR A 128 12.07 2.17 -1.54
C TYR A 128 13.41 2.83 -1.85
N GLU A 129 14.47 2.34 -1.21
CA GLU A 129 15.85 2.79 -1.40
C GLU A 129 16.83 1.62 -1.18
N ASP A 130 18.07 1.75 -1.62
CA ASP A 130 19.20 0.86 -1.31
C ASP A 130 19.97 1.26 -0.04
N TYR A 131 19.51 2.30 0.66
CA TYR A 131 20.04 2.78 1.93
C TYR A 131 18.94 2.94 2.99
N PRO A 132 19.27 2.82 4.29
CA PRO A 132 18.29 3.03 5.35
C PRO A 132 17.84 4.50 5.42
N PHE A 133 16.53 4.72 5.57
CA PHE A 133 15.93 6.06 5.66
C PHE A 133 14.77 6.11 6.67
N VAL A 134 14.41 7.33 7.06
CA VAL A 134 13.19 7.67 7.82
C VAL A 134 12.63 8.99 7.28
N GLU A 135 11.32 9.19 7.41
CA GLU A 135 10.58 10.39 6.96
C GLU A 135 9.88 11.11 8.12
#